data_AF-A0A523VRS5-F1
#
_entry.id   AF-A0A523VRS5-F1
#
_cell.length_a   1.000
_cell.length_b   1.000
_cell.length_c   1.000
_cell.angle_alpha   90.00
_cell.angle_beta   90.00
_cell.angle_gamma   90.00
#
_symmetry.space_group_name_H-M   'P 1'
#
loop_
_entity.id
_entity.type
_entity.pdbx_description
1 polymer ?
#
loop_
_entity_poly.entity_id
_entity_poly.type
_entity_poly.pdbx_seq_one_letter_code
_entity_poly.pdbx_strand_id
1 'polypeptide(L)'
;MVITLMENKESNYSIKDVIKKKIKEKIKQELLDEICEELKLEEEELTEEISSMLTKKTSSKPIIKLSKIPTAQIEEKTNVEIQVEKEIQKEVYISVKSILKIASHALKYANSKIPRENWVEVIGLLAGKLNKNDILLIEDAYPMGHGTAVYAEIKDYKNYVRAFKDIKRQRLFICGWYHSHPSYGLFMSNEDMGTQTRYQKLWDKAVALVIDPYLIDGTSTGFEIYSANLKSKTWFPLVYGIKGSLDVRMLPEIMKFIHPIIEGKPVYLEYDED
;
A
#
# COMPACT_ATOMS: atom_id res chain seq x y z
N MET A 1 -2.79 58.13 19.27
CA MET A 1 -2.58 56.73 19.69
C MET A 1 -2.81 55.77 18.51
N VAL A 2 -2.02 55.88 17.43
CA VAL A 2 -2.14 55.02 16.22
C VAL A 2 -0.78 54.62 15.62
N ILE A 3 0.33 55.27 15.98
CA ILE A 3 1.63 55.04 15.32
C ILE A 3 2.35 53.77 15.81
N THR A 4 2.04 53.25 17.01
CA THR A 4 2.77 52.11 17.61
C THR A 4 2.33 50.72 17.10
N LEU A 5 1.29 50.62 16.26
CA LEU A 5 0.76 49.32 15.78
C LEU A 5 1.23 48.92 14.38
N MET A 6 1.80 49.84 13.58
CA MET A 6 2.24 49.54 12.21
C MET A 6 3.68 49.01 12.15
N GLU A 7 4.59 49.48 13.01
CA GLU A 7 5.99 49.01 13.05
C GLU A 7 6.14 47.56 13.58
N ASN A 8 5.18 47.08 14.38
CA ASN A 8 5.20 45.73 14.95
C ASN A 8 4.72 44.62 13.99
N LYS A 9 4.10 44.97 12.86
CA LYS A 9 3.62 43.99 11.87
C LYS A 9 4.67 43.64 10.81
N GLU A 10 5.50 44.60 10.41
CA GLU A 10 6.56 44.38 9.41
C GLU A 10 7.73 43.56 9.98
N SER A 11 8.12 43.79 11.23
CA SER A 11 9.19 43.01 11.89
C SER A 11 8.82 41.53 12.11
N ASN A 12 7.54 41.28 12.42
CA ASN A 12 7.02 39.94 12.69
C ASN A 12 6.88 39.10 11.40
N TYR A 13 6.71 39.74 10.25
CA TYR A 13 6.69 39.06 8.94
C TYR A 13 8.09 38.55 8.56
N SER A 14 9.12 39.39 8.75
CA SER A 14 10.51 39.04 8.50
C SER A 14 11.02 37.88 9.39
N ILE A 15 10.65 37.86 10.67
CA ILE A 15 11.04 36.80 11.61
C ILE A 15 10.39 35.45 11.24
N LYS A 16 9.12 35.45 10.83
CA LYS A 16 8.42 34.23 10.40
C LYS A 16 9.05 33.61 9.16
N ASP A 17 9.48 34.42 8.20
CA ASP A 17 10.15 33.94 6.99
C ASP A 17 11.54 33.36 7.29
N VAL A 18 12.28 33.98 8.21
CA VAL A 18 13.57 33.44 8.69
C VAL A 18 13.37 32.09 9.41
N ILE A 19 12.36 31.97 10.27
CA ILE A 19 12.04 30.71 10.96
C ILE A 19 11.61 29.63 9.96
N LYS A 20 10.74 29.98 9.00
CA LYS A 20 10.29 29.05 7.96
C LYS A 20 11.44 28.56 7.08
N LYS A 21 12.40 29.44 6.76
CA LYS A 21 13.62 29.09 6.03
C LYS A 21 14.50 28.12 6.82
N LYS A 22 14.74 28.41 8.11
CA LYS A 22 15.50 27.51 9.01
C LYS A 22 14.84 26.15 9.17
N ILE A 23 13.51 26.09 9.32
CA ILE A 23 12.77 24.83 9.40
C ILE A 23 12.89 24.05 8.09
N LYS A 24 12.78 24.73 6.93
CA LYS A 24 12.92 24.09 5.62
C LYS A 24 14.33 23.54 5.40
N GLU A 25 15.36 24.28 5.80
CA GLU A 25 16.76 23.83 5.74
C GLU A 25 17.01 22.65 6.66
N LYS A 26 16.44 22.67 7.88
CA LYS A 26 16.56 21.55 8.83
C LYS A 26 15.89 20.27 8.29
N ILE A 27 14.66 20.38 7.78
CA ILE A 27 13.95 19.25 7.16
C ILE A 27 14.71 18.72 5.94
N LYS A 28 15.27 19.61 5.11
CA LYS A 28 16.09 19.20 3.96
C LYS A 28 17.33 18.43 4.41
N GLN A 29 17.99 18.85 5.49
CA GLN A 29 19.15 18.16 6.03
C GLN A 29 18.78 16.79 6.60
N GLU A 30 17.71 16.72 7.40
CA GLU A 30 17.20 15.45 7.95
C GLU A 30 16.83 14.46 6.83
N LEU A 31 16.20 14.94 5.75
CA LEU A 31 15.85 14.11 4.59
C LEU A 31 17.10 13.63 3.82
N LEU A 32 18.12 14.49 3.67
CA LEU A 32 19.37 14.12 3.00
C LEU A 32 20.16 13.10 3.81
N ASP A 33 20.15 13.22 5.13
CA ASP A 33 20.81 12.26 6.02
C ASP A 33 20.09 10.89 5.96
N GLU A 34 18.76 10.88 5.92
CA GLU A 34 17.94 9.67 5.74
C GLU A 34 18.21 8.98 4.39
N ILE A 35 18.23 9.74 3.28
CA ILE A 35 18.56 9.20 1.95
C ILE A 35 20.00 8.66 1.92
N CYS A 36 20.95 9.34 2.57
CA CYS A 36 22.33 8.85 2.65
C CYS A 36 22.45 7.54 3.43
N GLU A 37 21.67 7.37 4.50
CA GLU A 37 21.64 6.13 5.29
C GLU A 37 21.00 4.98 4.48
N GLU A 38 19.95 5.29 3.73
CA GLU A 38 19.29 4.35 2.83
C GLU A 38 20.22 3.84 1.73
N LEU A 39 20.92 4.74 1.03
CA LEU A 39 21.87 4.37 -0.03
C LEU A 39 23.01 3.50 0.49
N LYS A 40 23.45 3.72 1.75
CA LYS A 40 24.47 2.87 2.39
C LYS A 40 23.96 1.46 2.67
N LEU A 41 22.72 1.33 3.17
CA LEU A 41 22.11 0.03 3.41
C LEU A 41 21.90 -0.74 2.11
N GLU A 42 21.53 -0.04 1.04
CA GLU A 42 21.37 -0.64 -0.31
C GLU A 42 22.73 -1.07 -0.89
N GLU A 43 23.79 -0.27 -0.71
CA GLU A 43 25.16 -0.64 -1.10
C GLU A 43 25.65 -1.89 -0.33
N GLU A 44 25.36 -1.98 0.97
CA GLU A 44 25.69 -3.16 1.79
C GLU A 44 24.94 -4.41 1.31
N GLU A 45 23.63 -4.31 1.04
CA GLU A 45 22.81 -5.45 0.56
C GLU A 45 23.26 -5.95 -0.83
N LEU A 46 23.55 -5.02 -1.76
CA LEU A 46 24.11 -5.36 -3.08
C LEU A 46 25.49 -6.03 -2.97
N THR A 47 26.32 -5.60 -2.03
CA THR A 47 27.65 -6.18 -1.79
C THR A 47 27.55 -7.61 -1.24
N GLU A 48 26.62 -7.86 -0.32
CA GLU A 48 26.31 -9.19 0.19
C GLU A 48 25.77 -10.11 -0.91
N GLU A 49 24.89 -9.59 -1.77
CA GLU A 49 24.32 -10.35 -2.88
C GLU A 49 25.40 -10.78 -3.90
N ILE A 50 26.29 -9.86 -4.28
CA ILE A 50 27.43 -10.16 -5.17
C ILE A 50 28.36 -11.22 -4.56
N SER A 51 28.66 -11.10 -3.25
CA SER A 51 29.47 -12.09 -2.52
C SER A 51 28.81 -13.48 -2.52
N SER A 52 27.49 -13.54 -2.37
CA SER A 52 26.72 -14.79 -2.42
C SER A 52 26.67 -15.41 -3.83
N MET A 53 26.67 -14.59 -4.89
CA MET A 53 26.69 -15.07 -6.27
C MET A 53 28.07 -15.61 -6.67
N LEU A 54 29.14 -15.03 -6.14
CA LEU A 54 30.52 -15.50 -6.37
C LEU A 54 30.79 -16.85 -5.69
N THR A 55 30.16 -17.14 -4.55
CA THR A 55 30.31 -18.43 -3.83
C THR A 55 29.49 -19.59 -4.43
N LYS A 56 28.45 -19.31 -5.23
CA LYS A 56 27.60 -20.34 -5.86
C LYS A 56 28.13 -20.92 -7.19
N LYS A 57 29.21 -20.38 -7.76
CA LYS A 57 29.77 -20.83 -9.06
C LYS A 57 30.66 -22.09 -9.01
N THR A 58 30.84 -22.71 -7.84
CA THR A 58 31.64 -23.94 -7.71
C THR A 58 30.87 -25.02 -6.95
N SER A 59 30.04 -25.81 -7.64
CA SER A 59 29.75 -27.22 -7.31
C SER A 59 28.66 -27.80 -8.24
N SER A 60 28.86 -29.07 -8.62
CA SER A 60 28.31 -29.87 -9.71
C SER A 60 26.99 -30.64 -9.43
N LYS A 61 26.32 -31.06 -10.52
CA LYS A 61 25.26 -32.11 -10.74
C LYS A 61 25.23 -33.30 -9.76
N PRO A 62 24.08 -33.98 -9.49
CA PRO A 62 23.48 -35.08 -10.34
C PRO A 62 21.91 -35.21 -10.31
N ILE A 63 21.21 -35.64 -11.38
CA ILE A 63 20.69 -36.99 -11.82
C ILE A 63 19.56 -37.68 -10.98
N ILE A 64 18.34 -37.62 -11.53
CA ILE A 64 17.21 -38.60 -11.69
C ILE A 64 17.01 -39.76 -10.69
N LYS A 65 15.76 -39.91 -10.16
CA LYS A 65 14.96 -41.16 -10.26
C LYS A 65 13.45 -40.96 -9.98
N LEU A 66 12.66 -41.52 -10.89
CA LEU A 66 11.19 -41.57 -10.97
C LEU A 66 10.72 -42.99 -10.56
N SER A 67 9.65 -43.11 -9.76
CA SER A 67 8.91 -44.38 -9.58
C SER A 67 7.39 -44.13 -9.52
N LYS A 68 6.63 -45.08 -10.08
CA LYS A 68 5.18 -45.06 -10.35
C LYS A 68 4.41 -46.04 -9.42
N ILE A 69 3.23 -45.61 -8.94
CA ILE A 69 1.86 -46.25 -8.97
C ILE A 69 1.70 -47.61 -8.20
N PRO A 70 0.63 -47.90 -7.39
CA PRO A 70 -0.76 -47.99 -7.88
C PRO A 70 -1.98 -47.64 -6.98
N THR A 71 -3.06 -47.40 -7.73
CA THR A 71 -4.49 -47.20 -7.45
C THR A 71 -5.17 -48.27 -6.58
N ALA A 72 -6.09 -47.87 -5.70
CA ALA A 72 -7.25 -48.67 -5.28
C ALA A 72 -8.41 -47.75 -4.84
N GLN A 73 -9.62 -48.09 -5.28
CA GLN A 73 -10.90 -47.44 -4.96
C GLN A 73 -11.57 -48.09 -3.72
N ILE A 74 -12.73 -47.53 -3.35
CA ILE A 74 -13.87 -48.04 -2.55
C ILE A 74 -13.89 -47.65 -1.05
N GLU A 75 -14.75 -46.68 -0.66
CA GLU A 75 -16.05 -46.88 0.05
C GLU A 75 -16.55 -45.59 0.70
N GLU A 76 -17.76 -45.18 0.32
CA GLU A 76 -18.57 -44.14 0.95
C GLU A 76 -19.03 -44.57 2.34
N LYS A 77 -18.65 -43.80 3.37
CA LYS A 77 -19.41 -43.72 4.63
C LYS A 77 -19.56 -42.26 5.03
N THR A 78 -20.76 -41.77 4.78
CA THR A 78 -21.36 -40.57 5.33
C THR A 78 -21.32 -40.60 6.85
N ASN A 79 -20.46 -39.79 7.45
CA ASN A 79 -20.64 -39.30 8.82
C ASN A 79 -20.67 -37.76 8.75
N VAL A 80 -21.87 -37.25 8.99
CA VAL A 80 -22.16 -35.83 9.18
C VAL A 80 -21.56 -35.41 10.51
N GLU A 81 -20.35 -34.88 10.49
CA GLU A 81 -19.82 -34.09 11.60
C GLU A 81 -20.08 -32.62 11.30
N ILE A 82 -21.03 -32.06 12.04
CA ILE A 82 -21.31 -30.63 12.12
C ILE A 82 -20.07 -29.98 12.74
N GLN A 83 -19.14 -29.52 11.89
CA GLN A 83 -18.07 -28.65 12.32
C GLN A 83 -18.67 -27.29 12.62
N VAL A 84 -18.74 -26.97 13.91
CA VAL A 84 -18.92 -25.61 14.41
C VAL A 84 -17.77 -24.79 13.82
N GLU A 85 -18.06 -23.99 12.78
CA GLU A 85 -17.12 -23.01 12.25
C GLU A 85 -16.69 -22.11 13.41
N LYS A 86 -15.45 -22.29 13.89
CA LYS A 86 -14.81 -21.29 14.74
C LYS A 86 -14.76 -20.02 13.92
N GLU A 87 -15.53 -19.02 14.32
CA GLU A 87 -15.50 -17.69 13.71
C GLU A 87 -14.05 -17.20 13.72
N ILE A 88 -13.41 -17.21 12.54
CA ILE A 88 -11.99 -16.87 12.42
C ILE A 88 -11.86 -15.42 12.85
N GLN A 89 -11.03 -15.18 13.88
CA GLN A 89 -10.86 -13.85 14.43
C GLN A 89 -10.22 -12.93 13.38
N LYS A 90 -10.94 -11.88 13.00
CA LYS A 90 -10.48 -10.87 12.04
C LYS A 90 -9.38 -10.03 12.68
N GLU A 91 -8.23 -9.96 12.02
CA GLU A 91 -7.02 -9.24 12.44
C GLU A 91 -7.03 -7.78 12.01
N VAL A 92 -7.70 -7.49 10.89
CA VAL A 92 -7.84 -6.14 10.33
C VAL A 92 -9.23 -5.93 9.77
N TYR A 93 -9.73 -4.70 9.78
CA TYR A 93 -10.95 -4.33 9.07
C TYR A 93 -10.66 -3.26 8.04
N ILE A 94 -11.23 -3.38 6.85
CA ILE A 94 -11.11 -2.40 5.77
C ILE A 94 -12.48 -1.84 5.40
N SER A 95 -12.56 -0.52 5.24
CA SER A 95 -13.80 0.16 4.88
C SER A 95 -14.16 -0.06 3.41
N VAL A 96 -15.46 -0.10 3.09
CA VAL A 96 -15.94 -0.13 1.68
C VAL A 96 -15.37 1.04 0.87
N LYS A 97 -15.26 2.23 1.49
CA LYS A 97 -14.67 3.42 0.86
C LYS A 97 -13.23 3.17 0.42
N SER A 98 -12.41 2.57 1.29
CA SER A 98 -11.02 2.22 0.97
C SER A 98 -10.94 1.22 -0.18
N ILE A 99 -11.74 0.15 -0.12
CA ILE A 99 -11.81 -0.87 -1.18
C ILE A 99 -12.15 -0.22 -2.52
N LEU A 100 -13.21 0.60 -2.55
CA LEU A 100 -13.63 1.29 -3.76
C LEU A 100 -12.46 2.10 -4.32
N LYS A 101 -11.86 3.00 -3.52
CA LYS A 101 -10.74 3.84 -3.95
C LYS A 101 -9.57 3.06 -4.55
N ILE A 102 -9.15 1.98 -3.89
CA ILE A 102 -8.08 1.11 -4.34
C ILE A 102 -8.46 0.45 -5.67
N ALA A 103 -9.67 -0.13 -5.73
CA ALA A 103 -10.18 -0.80 -6.92
C ALA A 103 -10.24 0.13 -8.13
N SER A 104 -10.77 1.35 -8.01
CA SER A 104 -10.77 2.25 -9.18
C SER A 104 -9.41 2.83 -9.50
N HIS A 105 -8.49 2.92 -8.54
CA HIS A 105 -7.12 3.28 -8.88
C HIS A 105 -6.48 2.21 -9.77
N ALA A 106 -6.58 0.93 -9.38
CA ALA A 106 -6.08 -0.17 -10.18
C ALA A 106 -6.82 -0.31 -11.52
N LEU A 107 -8.16 -0.25 -11.51
CA LEU A 107 -8.98 -0.36 -12.73
C LEU A 107 -8.81 0.82 -13.69
N LYS A 108 -8.39 2.01 -13.22
CA LYS A 108 -8.04 3.13 -14.11
C LYS A 108 -6.90 2.75 -15.06
N TYR A 109 -5.97 1.92 -14.60
CA TYR A 109 -4.74 1.57 -15.32
C TYR A 109 -4.70 0.17 -15.90
N ALA A 110 -5.55 -0.73 -15.40
CA ALA A 110 -5.67 -2.09 -15.91
C ALA A 110 -7.13 -2.53 -15.88
N ASN A 111 -7.77 -2.57 -17.04
CA ASN A 111 -9.14 -3.06 -17.20
C ASN A 111 -9.35 -3.61 -18.62
N SER A 112 -10.50 -4.25 -18.86
CA SER A 112 -10.83 -4.90 -20.13
C SER A 112 -10.89 -3.99 -21.35
N LYS A 113 -10.98 -2.67 -21.19
CA LYS A 113 -10.95 -1.69 -22.27
C LYS A 113 -9.54 -1.23 -22.64
N ILE A 114 -8.54 -1.52 -21.79
CA ILE A 114 -7.14 -1.18 -22.03
C ILE A 114 -6.43 -2.44 -22.53
N PRO A 115 -5.69 -2.39 -23.66
CA PRO A 115 -4.86 -3.51 -24.10
C PRO A 115 -3.90 -3.95 -23.00
N ARG A 116 -3.72 -5.26 -22.80
CA ARG A 116 -2.96 -5.83 -21.67
C ARG A 116 -1.50 -5.36 -21.64
N GLU A 117 -0.92 -5.13 -22.80
CA GLU A 117 0.42 -4.58 -22.98
C GLU A 117 0.60 -3.16 -22.40
N ASN A 118 -0.50 -2.44 -22.18
CA ASN A 118 -0.51 -1.10 -21.59
C ASN A 118 -0.95 -1.10 -20.13
N TRP A 119 -1.16 -2.26 -19.52
CA TRP A 119 -1.49 -2.34 -18.11
C TRP A 119 -0.28 -1.94 -17.28
N VAL A 120 -0.50 -1.08 -16.28
CA VAL A 120 0.55 -0.60 -15.39
C VAL A 120 0.17 -0.80 -13.93
N GLU A 121 1.16 -1.09 -13.11
CA GLU A 121 1.00 -1.19 -11.66
C GLU A 121 0.71 0.18 -11.05
N VAL A 122 0.02 0.19 -9.92
CA VAL A 122 -0.24 1.40 -9.13
C VAL A 122 0.24 1.24 -7.71
N ILE A 123 0.49 2.34 -7.00
CA ILE A 123 0.84 2.35 -5.58
C ILE A 123 0.09 3.46 -4.82
N GLY A 124 -0.20 3.24 -3.53
CA GLY A 124 -0.79 4.25 -2.66
C GLY A 124 -0.66 3.96 -1.17
N LEU A 125 -1.13 4.90 -0.36
CA LEU A 125 -1.11 4.83 1.11
C LEU A 125 -2.43 4.31 1.66
N LEU A 126 -2.34 3.54 2.75
CA LEU A 126 -3.48 3.16 3.57
C LEU A 126 -3.51 4.01 4.84
N ALA A 127 -4.68 4.56 5.16
CA ALA A 127 -4.87 5.34 6.38
C ALA A 127 -5.94 4.73 7.27
N GLY A 128 -5.65 4.69 8.56
CA GLY A 128 -6.48 3.97 9.51
C GLY A 128 -6.34 4.47 10.94
N LYS A 129 -6.96 3.71 11.83
CA LYS A 129 -6.89 3.91 13.28
C LYS A 129 -7.01 2.57 13.99
N LEU A 130 -6.52 2.50 15.22
CA LEU A 130 -6.76 1.36 16.08
C LEU A 130 -8.12 1.50 16.78
N ASN A 131 -8.83 0.39 16.93
CA ASN A 131 -10.03 0.34 17.78
C ASN A 131 -9.65 0.13 19.26
N LYS A 132 -10.65 0.00 20.14
CA LYS A 132 -10.43 -0.20 21.60
C LYS A 132 -9.70 -1.50 21.95
N ASN A 133 -9.66 -2.45 21.01
CA ASN A 133 -9.06 -3.78 21.17
C ASN A 133 -7.75 -3.89 20.37
N ASP A 134 -7.13 -2.77 20.00
CA ASP A 134 -5.90 -2.70 19.19
C ASP A 134 -5.97 -3.39 17.81
N ILE A 135 -7.17 -3.56 17.28
CA ILE A 135 -7.40 -4.05 15.90
C ILE A 135 -7.33 -2.86 14.94
N LEU A 136 -6.59 -3.03 13.86
CA LEU A 136 -6.45 -2.02 12.81
C LEU A 136 -7.74 -1.87 12.01
N LEU A 137 -8.21 -0.63 11.88
CA LEU A 137 -9.30 -0.22 11.00
C LEU A 137 -8.72 0.64 9.88
N ILE A 138 -8.64 0.11 8.67
CA ILE A 138 -8.29 0.85 7.44
C ILE A 138 -9.55 1.60 7.00
N GLU A 139 -9.55 2.93 7.20
CA GLU A 139 -10.73 3.79 7.00
C GLU A 139 -10.65 4.60 5.70
N ASP A 140 -9.46 4.79 5.13
CA ASP A 140 -9.29 5.47 3.84
C ASP A 140 -8.06 4.98 3.07
N ALA A 141 -8.00 5.27 1.77
CA ALA A 141 -6.88 5.00 0.88
C ALA A 141 -6.54 6.23 0.02
N TYR A 142 -5.26 6.41 -0.28
CA TYR A 142 -4.74 7.56 -1.00
C TYR A 142 -3.81 7.09 -2.14
N PRO A 143 -4.23 7.21 -3.40
CA PRO A 143 -3.39 6.91 -4.56
C PRO A 143 -2.17 7.82 -4.63
N MET A 144 -0.98 7.25 -4.84
CA MET A 144 0.28 7.99 -4.90
C MET A 144 0.94 7.98 -6.27
N GLY A 145 0.76 6.93 -7.08
CA GLY A 145 1.32 6.89 -8.43
C GLY A 145 1.06 5.58 -9.18
N HIS A 146 1.65 5.47 -10.37
CA HIS A 146 1.52 4.34 -11.31
C HIS A 146 2.79 4.12 -12.14
N GLY A 147 2.91 2.95 -12.78
CA GLY A 147 3.97 2.59 -13.73
C GLY A 147 5.37 2.44 -13.11
N THR A 148 6.41 2.68 -13.91
CA THR A 148 7.83 2.64 -13.46
C THR A 148 8.18 3.69 -12.41
N ALA A 149 7.32 4.70 -12.20
CA ALA A 149 7.46 5.68 -11.13
C ALA A 149 7.21 5.09 -9.73
N VAL A 150 6.69 3.87 -9.64
CA VAL A 150 6.64 3.10 -8.38
C VAL A 150 8.06 2.86 -7.82
N TYR A 151 9.05 2.69 -8.71
CA TYR A 151 10.47 2.57 -8.37
C TYR A 151 11.24 3.88 -8.50
N ALA A 152 10.76 4.83 -9.30
CA ALA A 152 11.45 6.08 -9.63
C ALA A 152 10.83 7.29 -8.93
N GLU A 153 11.12 7.41 -7.64
CA GLU A 153 10.85 8.56 -6.75
C GLU A 153 9.38 8.99 -6.68
N ILE A 154 8.91 9.35 -5.49
CA ILE A 154 7.66 10.10 -5.35
C ILE A 154 7.89 11.47 -6.00
N LYS A 155 7.76 11.55 -7.32
CA LYS A 155 7.99 12.75 -8.14
C LYS A 155 7.06 13.87 -7.75
N ASP A 156 6.00 13.57 -7.00
CA ASP A 156 5.03 14.56 -6.57
C ASP A 156 4.91 14.67 -5.04
N TYR A 157 5.86 15.38 -4.44
CA TYR A 157 5.81 15.81 -3.03
C TYR A 157 4.46 16.47 -2.65
N LYS A 158 3.73 17.07 -3.61
CA LYS A 158 2.42 17.69 -3.36
C LYS A 158 1.36 16.65 -3.00
N ASN A 159 1.39 15.49 -3.65
CA ASN A 159 0.42 14.40 -3.49
C ASN A 159 0.50 13.86 -2.07
N TYR A 160 1.73 13.63 -1.61
CA TYR A 160 2.02 13.22 -0.24
C TYR A 160 1.58 14.28 0.78
N VAL A 161 1.92 15.57 0.57
CA VAL A 161 1.54 16.64 1.50
C VAL A 161 0.02 16.76 1.63
N ARG A 162 -0.73 16.60 0.52
CA ARG A 162 -2.19 16.65 0.54
C ARG A 162 -2.79 15.45 1.24
N ALA A 163 -2.32 14.24 0.92
CA ALA A 163 -2.74 13.02 1.62
C ALA A 163 -2.48 13.14 3.13
N PHE A 164 -1.29 13.59 3.54
CA PHE A 164 -0.93 13.77 4.94
C PHE A 164 -1.85 14.79 5.66
N LYS A 165 -2.17 15.91 5.02
CA LYS A 165 -3.13 16.90 5.56
C LYS A 165 -4.52 16.29 5.77
N ASP A 166 -5.00 15.52 4.80
CA ASP A 166 -6.32 14.90 4.84
C ASP A 166 -6.39 13.79 5.89
N ILE A 167 -5.36 12.93 5.98
CA ILE A 167 -5.20 11.91 7.01
C ILE A 167 -5.26 12.53 8.40
N LYS A 168 -4.48 13.60 8.62
CA LYS A 168 -4.45 14.31 9.90
C LYS A 168 -5.79 14.96 10.24
N ARG A 169 -6.48 15.57 9.26
CA ARG A 169 -7.82 16.16 9.46
C ARG A 169 -8.84 15.10 9.92
N GLN A 170 -8.73 13.88 9.39
CA GLN A 170 -9.59 12.75 9.74
C GLN A 170 -9.17 12.03 11.04
N ARG A 171 -8.09 12.49 11.70
CA ARG A 171 -7.48 11.85 12.89
C ARG A 171 -7.11 10.37 12.63
N LEU A 172 -6.65 10.10 11.42
CA LEU A 172 -6.10 8.81 11.01
C LEU A 172 -4.57 8.89 11.03
N PHE A 173 -3.91 7.75 10.93
CA PHE A 173 -2.47 7.64 10.69
C PHE A 173 -2.21 6.74 9.48
N ILE A 174 -1.02 6.85 8.87
CA ILE A 174 -0.60 5.96 7.78
C ILE A 174 -0.33 4.59 8.39
N CYS A 175 -1.17 3.63 8.05
CA CYS A 175 -1.14 2.28 8.63
C CYS A 175 -0.61 1.22 7.67
N GLY A 176 -0.15 1.62 6.50
CA GLY A 176 0.30 0.71 5.47
C GLY A 176 0.28 1.33 4.08
N TRP A 177 0.40 0.48 3.08
CA TRP A 177 0.43 0.84 1.68
C TRP A 177 -0.29 -0.23 0.86
N TYR A 178 -0.62 0.11 -0.38
CA TYR A 178 -1.15 -0.84 -1.34
C TYR A 178 -0.48 -0.68 -2.69
N HIS A 179 -0.42 -1.76 -3.45
CA HIS A 179 -0.06 -1.73 -4.86
C HIS A 179 -0.91 -2.72 -5.66
N SER A 180 -0.83 -2.65 -6.99
CA SER A 180 -1.54 -3.57 -7.86
C SER A 180 -0.62 -4.48 -8.63
N HIS A 181 -1.08 -5.71 -8.88
CA HIS A 181 -0.46 -6.70 -9.74
C HIS A 181 -1.41 -7.07 -10.90
N PRO A 182 -1.47 -6.28 -11.99
CA PRO A 182 -2.39 -6.54 -13.09
C PRO A 182 -2.13 -7.90 -13.77
N SER A 183 -2.99 -8.89 -13.50
CA SER A 183 -2.88 -10.26 -14.00
C SER A 183 -1.70 -11.08 -13.46
N TYR A 184 -1.03 -10.68 -12.38
CA TYR A 184 0.02 -11.51 -11.77
C TYR A 184 -0.52 -12.39 -10.63
N GLY A 185 -1.71 -12.07 -10.10
CA GLY A 185 -2.27 -12.68 -8.90
C GLY A 185 -1.88 -11.96 -7.62
N LEU A 186 -2.32 -12.52 -6.50
CA LEU A 186 -2.21 -11.91 -5.17
C LEU A 186 -1.05 -12.53 -4.41
N PHE A 187 0.12 -11.94 -4.56
CA PHE A 187 1.33 -12.29 -3.81
C PHE A 187 2.17 -11.04 -3.59
N MET A 188 3.13 -11.14 -2.66
CA MET A 188 4.09 -10.08 -2.38
C MET A 188 5.48 -10.49 -2.91
N SER A 189 6.17 -9.59 -3.60
CA SER A 189 7.50 -9.84 -4.15
C SER A 189 8.62 -9.67 -3.11
N ASN A 190 9.88 -9.88 -3.52
CA ASN A 190 11.04 -9.57 -2.67
C ASN A 190 11.28 -8.06 -2.59
N GLU A 191 11.06 -7.34 -3.69
CA GLU A 191 11.14 -5.89 -3.77
C GLU A 191 10.13 -5.24 -2.81
N ASP A 192 8.92 -5.79 -2.72
CA ASP A 192 7.89 -5.35 -1.76
C ASP A 192 8.36 -5.43 -0.29
N MET A 193 9.28 -6.35 0.02
CA MET A 193 9.83 -6.50 1.39
C MET A 193 10.63 -5.25 1.80
N GLY A 194 11.34 -4.63 0.86
CA GLY A 194 12.06 -3.38 1.08
C GLY A 194 11.11 -2.25 1.46
N THR A 195 10.03 -2.08 0.68
CA THR A 195 8.97 -1.10 0.96
C THR A 195 8.32 -1.39 2.32
N GLN A 196 7.93 -2.63 2.57
CA GLN A 196 7.30 -3.03 3.83
C GLN A 196 8.19 -2.82 5.04
N THR A 197 9.50 -3.05 4.91
CA THR A 197 10.48 -2.77 5.98
C THR A 197 10.44 -1.30 6.38
N ARG A 198 10.35 -0.36 5.42
CA ARG A 198 10.26 1.08 5.70
C ARG A 198 8.99 1.43 6.46
N TYR A 199 7.85 0.89 6.04
CA TYR A 199 6.58 1.13 6.74
C TYR A 199 6.56 0.50 8.13
N GLN A 200 7.09 -0.72 8.30
CA GLN A 200 7.17 -1.40 9.59
C GLN A 200 8.20 -0.79 10.55
N LYS A 201 9.19 -0.03 10.05
CA LYS A 201 10.06 0.83 10.89
C LYS A 201 9.29 2.01 11.48
N LEU A 202 8.36 2.60 10.73
CA LEU A 202 7.52 3.71 11.20
C LEU A 202 6.40 3.23 12.14
N TRP A 203 5.81 2.08 11.83
CA TRP A 203 4.80 1.44 12.66
C TRP A 203 4.85 -0.07 12.47
N ASP A 204 5.21 -0.80 13.54
CA ASP A 204 5.49 -2.24 13.53
C ASP A 204 4.38 -3.13 12.96
N LYS A 205 3.12 -2.71 13.09
CA LYS A 205 1.92 -3.41 12.57
C LYS A 205 1.48 -2.91 11.18
N ALA A 206 2.31 -2.15 10.47
CA ALA A 206 1.97 -1.69 9.13
C ALA A 206 1.65 -2.87 8.20
N VAL A 207 0.63 -2.70 7.35
CA VAL A 207 0.16 -3.74 6.44
C VAL A 207 0.44 -3.38 4.98
N ALA A 208 0.57 -4.40 4.14
CA ALA A 208 0.63 -4.25 2.69
C ALA A 208 -0.64 -4.86 2.07
N LEU A 209 -1.27 -4.17 1.13
CA LEU A 209 -2.42 -4.70 0.38
C LEU A 209 -2.04 -4.82 -1.09
N VAL A 210 -2.19 -6.02 -1.65
CA VAL A 210 -2.02 -6.25 -3.09
C VAL A 210 -3.38 -6.45 -3.72
N ILE A 211 -3.65 -5.74 -4.82
CA ILE A 211 -4.87 -5.88 -5.62
C ILE A 211 -4.56 -6.31 -7.04
N ASP A 212 -5.26 -7.32 -7.55
CA ASP A 212 -5.24 -7.65 -8.97
C ASP A 212 -6.57 -7.21 -9.60
N PRO A 213 -6.60 -6.13 -10.40
CA PRO A 213 -7.82 -5.65 -11.04
C PRO A 213 -8.44 -6.68 -12.00
N TYR A 214 -7.67 -7.67 -12.48
CA TYR A 214 -8.19 -8.76 -13.30
C TYR A 214 -9.08 -9.73 -12.50
N LEU A 215 -8.86 -9.85 -11.19
CA LEU A 215 -9.61 -10.73 -10.30
C LEU A 215 -10.88 -10.08 -9.73
N ILE A 216 -11.14 -8.80 -10.05
CA ILE A 216 -12.38 -8.10 -9.73
C ILE A 216 -13.46 -8.48 -10.75
N ASP A 217 -13.87 -9.75 -10.73
CA ASP A 217 -14.80 -10.36 -11.69
C ASP A 217 -16.20 -10.63 -11.10
N GLY A 218 -16.43 -10.21 -9.86
CA GLY A 218 -17.67 -10.45 -9.12
C GLY A 218 -17.69 -11.73 -8.29
N THR A 219 -16.67 -12.58 -8.39
CA THR A 219 -16.50 -13.77 -7.54
C THR A 219 -15.58 -13.52 -6.35
N SER A 220 -14.72 -12.50 -6.43
CA SER A 220 -13.80 -12.10 -5.37
C SER A 220 -13.73 -10.57 -5.24
N THR A 221 -13.14 -10.11 -4.14
CA THR A 221 -12.78 -8.69 -3.95
C THR A 221 -11.54 -8.29 -4.77
N GLY A 222 -10.79 -9.27 -5.30
CA GLY A 222 -9.58 -9.07 -6.08
C GLY A 222 -8.37 -8.58 -5.28
N PHE A 223 -8.37 -8.64 -3.94
CA PHE A 223 -7.24 -8.21 -3.12
C PHE A 223 -6.99 -9.09 -1.89
N GLU A 224 -5.75 -9.05 -1.40
CA GLU A 224 -5.33 -9.63 -0.14
C GLU A 224 -4.51 -8.63 0.68
N ILE A 225 -4.51 -8.82 2.01
CA ILE A 225 -3.75 -7.99 2.94
C ILE A 225 -2.71 -8.86 3.63
N TYR A 226 -1.49 -8.36 3.71
CA TYR A 226 -0.33 -9.06 4.24
C TYR A 226 0.33 -8.29 5.39
N SER A 227 0.97 -9.05 6.26
CA SER A 227 2.00 -8.58 7.19
C SER A 227 3.31 -9.32 6.92
N ALA A 228 4.45 -8.74 7.29
CA ALA A 228 5.76 -9.36 7.12
C ALA A 228 6.47 -9.55 8.46
N ASN A 229 7.15 -10.70 8.59
CA ASN A 229 8.20 -10.85 9.58
C ASN A 229 9.53 -10.44 8.94
N LEU A 230 10.01 -9.25 9.31
CA LEU A 230 11.22 -8.66 8.73
C LEU A 230 12.49 -9.46 9.03
N LYS A 231 12.53 -10.23 10.13
CA LYS A 231 13.70 -11.04 10.49
C LYS A 231 13.84 -12.27 9.61
N SER A 232 12.72 -12.94 9.31
CA SER A 232 12.70 -14.11 8.44
C SER A 232 12.45 -13.76 6.96
N LYS A 233 12.18 -12.48 6.65
CA LYS A 233 11.75 -12.01 5.32
C LYS A 233 10.58 -12.85 4.77
N THR A 234 9.59 -13.15 5.61
CA THR A 234 8.42 -13.96 5.23
C THR A 234 7.11 -13.17 5.33
N TRP A 235 6.23 -13.38 4.35
CA TRP A 235 4.90 -12.80 4.28
C TRP A 235 3.83 -13.71 4.90
N PHE A 236 2.84 -13.10 5.53
CA PHE A 236 1.68 -13.80 6.10
C PHE A 236 0.40 -13.08 5.67
N PRO A 237 -0.56 -13.79 5.04
CA PRO A 237 -1.86 -13.21 4.73
C PRO A 237 -2.62 -12.98 6.04
N LEU A 238 -3.27 -11.82 6.15
CA LEU A 238 -4.08 -11.43 7.30
C LEU A 238 -5.55 -11.75 7.03
N VAL A 239 -6.24 -12.26 8.04
CA VAL A 239 -7.70 -12.44 7.98
C VAL A 239 -8.37 -11.09 8.19
N TYR A 240 -9.09 -10.61 7.19
CA TYR A 240 -9.71 -9.29 7.22
C TYR A 240 -11.24 -9.31 7.20
N GLY A 241 -11.85 -8.29 7.79
CA GLY A 241 -13.28 -8.00 7.70
C GLY A 241 -13.55 -6.76 6.86
N ILE A 242 -14.67 -6.74 6.13
CA ILE A 242 -15.14 -5.53 5.46
C ILE A 242 -16.09 -4.78 6.39
N LYS A 243 -15.80 -3.49 6.61
CA LYS A 243 -16.61 -2.63 7.46
C LYS A 243 -17.44 -1.66 6.60
N GLY A 244 -18.73 -1.66 6.86
CA GLY A 244 -19.71 -0.79 6.21
C GLY A 244 -20.70 -1.59 5.36
N SER A 245 -21.98 -1.28 5.51
CA SER A 245 -22.97 -1.49 4.48
C SER A 245 -22.90 -0.32 3.50
N LEU A 246 -23.34 -0.49 2.24
CA LEU A 246 -23.51 0.63 1.31
C LEU A 246 -24.61 1.55 1.86
N ASP A 247 -24.22 2.46 2.74
CA ASP A 247 -25.12 3.41 3.38
C ASP A 247 -25.55 4.43 2.33
N VAL A 248 -26.85 4.70 2.23
CA VAL A 248 -27.40 5.71 1.31
C VAL A 248 -26.72 7.08 1.53
N ARG A 249 -26.24 7.36 2.76
CA ARG A 249 -25.46 8.56 3.09
C ARG A 249 -24.06 8.59 2.46
N MET A 250 -23.53 7.44 2.05
CA MET A 250 -22.27 7.33 1.29
C MET A 250 -22.47 7.55 -0.21
N LEU A 251 -23.72 7.61 -0.71
CA LEU A 251 -23.99 7.84 -2.12
C LEU A 251 -23.29 9.09 -2.68
N PRO A 252 -23.23 10.24 -2.00
CA PRO A 252 -22.49 11.39 -2.54
C PRO A 252 -21.00 11.12 -2.71
N GLU A 253 -20.36 10.38 -1.80
CA GLU A 253 -18.94 10.01 -1.92
C GLU A 253 -18.72 8.98 -3.03
N ILE A 254 -19.60 7.97 -3.10
CA ILE A 254 -19.61 6.96 -4.17
C ILE A 254 -19.85 7.63 -5.53
N MET A 255 -20.80 8.57 -5.62
CA MET A 255 -21.08 9.32 -6.84
C MET A 255 -19.90 10.21 -7.21
N LYS A 256 -19.30 10.95 -6.28
CA LYS A 256 -18.09 11.73 -6.53
C LYS A 256 -16.94 10.86 -7.04
N PHE A 257 -16.89 9.61 -6.59
CA PHE A 257 -15.89 8.63 -6.98
C PHE A 257 -16.15 7.99 -8.35
N ILE A 258 -17.41 7.64 -8.65
CA ILE A 258 -17.82 6.97 -9.88
C ILE A 258 -17.94 7.95 -11.05
N HIS A 259 -18.37 9.20 -10.81
CA HIS A 259 -18.68 10.17 -11.86
C HIS A 259 -17.53 10.39 -12.87
N PRO A 260 -16.26 10.53 -12.44
CA PRO A 260 -15.14 10.62 -13.38
C PRO A 260 -14.95 9.35 -14.23
N ILE A 261 -15.13 8.16 -13.65
CA ILE A 261 -15.01 6.85 -14.33
C ILE A 261 -16.04 6.75 -15.46
N ILE A 262 -17.28 7.17 -15.19
CA ILE A 262 -18.37 7.14 -16.17
C ILE A 262 -18.10 8.12 -17.32
N GLU A 263 -17.56 9.30 -17.03
CA GLU A 263 -17.30 10.34 -18.04
C GLU A 263 -16.05 10.06 -18.90
N GLY A 264 -15.34 8.95 -18.66
CA GLY A 264 -14.07 8.67 -19.35
C GLY A 264 -12.97 9.69 -19.02
N LYS A 265 -13.19 10.52 -18.00
CA LYS A 265 -12.17 11.42 -17.46
C LYS A 265 -11.33 10.61 -16.48
N PRO A 266 -10.01 10.85 -16.41
CA PRO A 266 -9.20 10.24 -15.37
C PRO A 266 -9.88 10.52 -14.04
N VAL A 267 -10.15 9.47 -13.25
CA VAL A 267 -10.55 9.69 -11.87
C VAL A 267 -9.45 10.54 -11.28
N TYR A 268 -9.83 11.68 -10.71
CA TYR A 268 -9.00 12.50 -9.82
C TYR A 268 -8.64 11.63 -8.60
N LEU A 269 -7.80 10.63 -8.84
CA LEU A 269 -7.19 9.73 -7.87
C LEU A 269 -5.69 10.05 -7.84
N GLU A 270 -5.12 10.41 -8.99
CA GLU A 270 -3.86 11.16 -8.99
C GLU A 270 -4.14 12.62 -8.74
N TYR A 271 -3.30 13.18 -7.90
CA TYR A 271 -3.19 14.59 -7.65
C TYR A 271 -2.30 15.25 -8.72
N ASP A 272 -2.35 14.76 -9.96
CA ASP A 272 -1.50 15.24 -11.04
C ASP A 272 -2.21 16.39 -11.80
N GLU A 273 -1.49 17.50 -11.84
CA GLU A 273 -1.51 18.63 -12.79
C GLU A 273 -2.73 19.58 -12.82
N ASP A 274 -2.59 20.70 -12.09
CA ASP A 274 -2.95 22.03 -12.61
C ASP A 274 -1.76 22.57 -13.45
#